data_AF-A0A959ZXN2-F1
#
_entry.id   AF-A0A959ZXN2-F1
#
_cell.length_a   1.000
_cell.length_b   1.000
_cell.length_c   1.000
_cell.angle_alpha   90.00
_cell.angle_beta   90.00
_cell.angle_gamma   90.00
#
_symmetry.space_group_name_H-M   'P 1'
#
loop_
_entity.id
_entity.type
_entity.pdbx_description
1 polymer ?
#
loop_
_entity_poly.entity_id
_entity_poly.type
_entity_poly.pdbx_seq_one_letter_code
_entity_poly.pdbx_strand_id
1 'polypeptide(L)' 'MILLRVPAAELRRRLESRAGHFFDPRLLVSQLEAFDPPAIDEEILEIDATGPAGDVLARLQAAASA' A
#
# COMPACT_ATOMS: atom_id res chain seq x y z
N MET A 1 -10.17 -2.21 9.77
CA MET A 1 -9.50 -1.32 8.77
C MET A 1 -8.75 -2.17 7.75
N ILE A 2 -8.40 -1.66 6.56
CA ILE A 2 -7.62 -2.41 5.55
C ILE A 2 -6.23 -1.78 5.40
N LEU A 3 -5.18 -2.59 5.55
CA LEU A 3 -3.80 -2.17 5.31
C LEU A 3 -3.26 -2.81 4.02
N LEU A 4 -2.85 -1.97 3.08
CA LEU A 4 -2.23 -2.42 1.83
C LEU A 4 -0.71 -2.57 2.01
N ARG A 5 -0.24 -3.81 2.06
CA ARG A 5 1.18 -4.13 2.22
C ARG A 5 1.87 -4.03 0.88
N VAL A 6 2.82 -3.11 0.77
CA VAL A 6 3.67 -2.93 -0.41
C VAL A 6 5.11 -2.67 0.05
N PRO A 7 6.12 -3.39 -0.47
CA PRO A 7 7.52 -3.08 -0.17
C PRO A 7 7.89 -1.65 -0.55
N ALA A 8 8.72 -0.98 0.25
CA ALA A 8 9.15 0.40 -0.01
C ALA A 8 9.78 0.60 -1.40
N ALA A 9 10.54 -0.39 -1.89
CA ALA A 9 11.13 -0.36 -3.23
C ALA A 9 10.05 -0.37 -4.33
N GLU A 10 8.97 -1.11 -4.13
CA GLU A 10 7.85 -1.18 -5.08
C GLU A 10 7.04 0.12 -5.07
N LEU A 11 6.82 0.72 -3.89
CA LEU A 11 6.20 2.05 -3.78
C LEU A 11 7.02 3.11 -4.51
N ARG A 12 8.35 3.12 -4.32
CA ARG A 12 9.26 4.05 -5.00
C ARG A 12 9.19 3.91 -6.52
N ARG A 13 9.31 2.68 -7.02
CA ARG A 13 9.22 2.37 -8.45
C ARG A 13 7.91 2.90 -9.06
N ARG A 14 6.78 2.74 -8.35
CA ARG A 14 5.46 3.21 -8.81
C ARG A 14 5.38 4.74 -8.88
N LEU A 15 5.96 5.45 -7.92
CA LEU A 15 5.99 6.91 -7.93
C LEU A 15 6.87 7.43 -9.07
N GLU A 16 8.05 6.85 -9.23
CA GLU A 16 9.02 7.24 -10.27
C GLU A 16 8.51 6.96 -11.70
N SER A 17 7.71 5.90 -11.90
CA SER A 17 7.16 5.56 -13.21
C SER A 17 5.86 6.29 -13.55
N ARG A 18 5.21 6.94 -12.57
CA ARG A 18 3.91 7.59 -12.77
C ARG A 18 4.08 8.99 -13.36
N ALA A 19 3.85 9.11 -14.66
CA ALA A 19 3.84 10.40 -15.34
C ALA A 19 2.68 11.29 -14.88
N GLY A 20 2.91 12.61 -14.85
CA GLY A 20 1.88 13.62 -14.57
C GLY A 20 1.42 13.71 -13.11
N HIS A 21 2.14 13.08 -12.17
CA HIS A 21 1.81 13.14 -10.76
C HIS A 21 2.66 14.21 -10.05
N PHE A 22 2.04 14.95 -9.13
CA PHE A 22 2.67 16.09 -8.43
C PHE A 22 3.55 15.67 -7.24
N PHE A 23 3.28 14.52 -6.64
CA PHE A 23 3.94 14.11 -5.40
C PHE A 23 5.40 13.74 -5.69
N ASP A 24 6.34 14.35 -5.00
CA ASP A 24 7.76 14.08 -5.26
C ASP A 24 8.15 12.71 -4.67
N PRO A 25 8.72 11.77 -5.45
CA PRO A 25 9.17 10.47 -4.95
C PRO A 25 10.12 10.55 -3.74
N ARG A 26 10.85 11.66 -3.56
CA ARG A 26 11.73 11.89 -2.40
C ARG A 26 10.95 11.98 -1.08
N LEU A 27 9.67 12.38 -1.13
CA LEU A 27 8.80 12.46 0.05
C LEU A 27 8.32 11.09 0.54
N LEU A 28 8.54 10.01 -0.21
CA LEU A 28 8.16 8.67 0.23
C LEU A 28 8.85 8.28 1.54
N VAL A 29 10.10 8.71 1.74
CA VAL A 29 10.87 8.38 2.95
C VAL A 29 10.16 8.93 4.19
N SER A 30 9.78 10.21 4.19
CA SER A 30 9.10 10.81 5.34
C SER A 30 7.72 10.21 5.61
N GLN A 31 7.02 9.71 4.57
CA GLN A 31 5.75 8.99 4.77
C GLN A 31 5.96 7.64 5.45
N LEU A 32 7.02 6.91 5.08
CA LEU A 32 7.35 5.62 5.70
C LEU A 32 7.86 5.77 7.13
N GLU A 33 8.63 6.82 7.41
CA GLU A 33 9.08 7.14 8.77
C GLU A 33 7.92 7.56 9.68
N ALA A 34 6.93 8.27 9.13
CA ALA A 34 5.73 8.67 9.86
C ALA A 34 4.67 7.54 9.96
N PHE A 35 4.89 6.41 9.29
CA PHE A 35 3.93 5.31 9.32
C PHE A 35 3.95 4.61 10.67
N ASP A 36 2.82 4.70 11.39
CA ASP A 36 2.58 3.97 12.62
C ASP A 36 1.81 2.68 12.27
N PRO A 37 2.44 1.50 12.36
CA PRO A 37 1.76 0.25 12.05
C PRO A 37 0.64 -0.01 13.07
N PRO A 38 -0.45 -0.68 12.67
CA PRO A 38 -1.51 -1.02 13.60
C PRO A 38 -1.01 -1.86 14.78
N ALA A 39 -1.57 -1.59 15.96
CA ALA A 39 -1.33 -2.36 17.16
C ALA A 39 -1.95 -3.76 17.08
N ILE A 40 -1.50 -4.66 17.96
CA ILE A 40 -1.91 -6.08 17.96
C ILE A 40 -3.39 -6.29 18.29
N ASP A 41 -4.00 -5.33 19.00
CA ASP A 41 -5.41 -5.32 19.39
C ASP A 41 -6.32 -4.64 18.37
N GLU A 42 -5.76 -4.14 17.26
CA GLU A 42 -6.54 -3.57 16.17
C GLU A 42 -6.97 -4.65 15.15
N GLU A 43 -8.26 -4.68 14.83
CA GLU A 43 -8.79 -5.55 13.77
C GLU A 43 -8.47 -5.00 12.37
N ILE A 44 -7.36 -5.47 11.82
CA ILE A 44 -6.85 -5.08 10.51
C ILE A 44 -6.85 -6.24 9.54
N LEU A 45 -7.43 -6.02 8.37
CA LEU A 45 -7.25 -6.88 7.22
C LEU A 45 -6.03 -6.42 6.43
N GLU A 46 -4.92 -7.15 6.53
CA GLU A 46 -3.75 -6.91 5.70
C GLU A 46 -3.91 -7.58 4.33
N ILE A 47 -3.67 -6.81 3.26
CA ILE A 47 -3.71 -7.29 1.89
C ILE A 47 -2.38 -7.00 1.21
N ASP A 48 -1.78 -8.03 0.61
CA ASP A 48 -0.69 -7.84 -0.33
C ASP A 48 -1.18 -7.04 -1.54
N ALA A 49 -0.65 -5.83 -1.66
CA ALA A 49 -0.98 -4.89 -2.73
C ALA A 49 0.15 -4.77 -3.76
N THR A 50 1.04 -5.76 -3.83
CA THR A 50 1.94 -5.94 -4.96
C THR A 50 1.16 -6.36 -6.21
N GLY A 51 1.66 -5.92 -7.38
CA GLY A 51 1.02 -6.19 -8.67
C GLY A 51 -0.05 -5.18 -9.12
N PRO A 52 -0.77 -5.50 -10.22
CA PRO A 52 -1.80 -4.66 -10.82
C PRO A 52 -2.99 -4.39 -9.88
N ALA A 53 -3.61 -3.21 -10.01
CA ALA A 53 -4.74 -2.80 -9.16
C ALA A 53 -5.95 -3.75 -9.25
N GLY A 54 -6.19 -4.36 -10.42
CA GLY A 54 -7.27 -5.34 -10.60
C GLY A 54 -7.09 -6.58 -9.73
N ASP A 55 -5.86 -7.08 -9.63
CA ASP A 55 -5.55 -8.26 -8.82
C ASP A 55 -5.67 -7.94 -7.31
N VAL A 56 -5.25 -6.73 -6.91
CA VAL A 56 -5.42 -6.26 -5.53
C VAL A 56 -6.90 -6.14 -5.17
N LEU A 57 -7.72 -5.61 -6.09
CA LEU A 57 -9.17 -5.53 -5.90
C LEU A 57 -9.81 -6.91 -5.75
N ALA A 58 -9.41 -7.88 -6.58
CA ALA A 58 -9.90 -9.25 -6.47
C ALA A 58 -9.56 -9.88 -5.11
N ARG A 59 -8.34 -9.66 -4.60
CA ARG A 59 -7.92 -10.12 -3.25
C ARG A 59 -8.76 -9.47 -2.16
N LEU A 60 -9.00 -8.16 -2.25
CA LEU A 60 -9.85 -7.43 -1.30
C LEU A 60 -11.27 -7.99 -1.26
N GLN A 61 -11.88 -8.24 -2.42
CA GLN A 61 -13.23 -8.79 -2.52
C GLN A 61 -13.32 -10.21 -1.95
N ALA A 62 -12.33 -11.05 -2.22
CA ALA A 62 -12.26 -12.40 -1.68
C ALA A 62 -12.14 -12.40 -0.14
N ALA A 63 -11.29 -11.52 0.41
CA ALA A 63 -11.09 -11.41 1.86
C ALA A 63 -12.27 -10.79 2.60
N ALA A 64 -13.03 -9.89 1.98
CA ALA A 64 -14.22 -9.27 2.57
C ALA A 64 -15.45 -10.19 2.55
N SER A 65 -15.40 -11.30 1.81
CA SER A 65 -16.49 -12.27 1.67
C SER A 65 -16.27 -13.55 2.48
N ALA A 66 -15.18 -13.61 3.26
CA ALA A 66 -14.80 -14.71 4.15
C ALA A 66 -15.22 -14.41 5.59
#